data_AF-A0A8T3P0B8-F1
#
_entry.id   AF-A0A8T3P0B8-F1
#
_cell.length_a   1.000
_cell.length_b   1.000
_cell.length_c   1.000
_cell.angle_alpha   90.00
_cell.angle_beta   90.00
_cell.angle_gamma   90.00
#
_symmetry.space_group_name_H-M   'P 1'
#
loop_
_entity.id
_entity.type
_entity.pdbx_description
1 polymer ?
#
loop_
_entity_poly.entity_id
_entity_poly.type
_entity_poly.pdbx_seq_one_letter_code
_entity_poly.pdbx_strand_id
1 'polypeptide(L)'
;MTDPDERLRCLRAWLRTHDGLSACELTVASGDASFRRYFRARVDDKSFIVMDAPPDKEDCWPFVKVAALLREAGVHAPRILAQDLKQGFLLLTDLGMQTYLDVLTPENADALF
;
A
#
# COMPACT_ATOMS: atom_id res chain seq x y z
N MET A 1 -19.65 -0.72 12.25
CA MET A 1 -19.26 -0.58 10.84
C MET A 1 -18.74 0.84 10.73
N THR A 2 -17.42 1.03 10.66
CA THR A 2 -16.80 2.35 10.70
C THR A 2 -17.09 3.09 9.40
N ASP A 3 -17.47 4.35 9.49
CA ASP A 3 -17.76 5.21 8.35
C ASP A 3 -16.52 5.35 7.43
N PRO A 4 -16.62 5.05 6.12
CA PRO A 4 -15.52 5.22 5.16
C PRO A 4 -14.83 6.61 5.21
N ASP A 5 -15.60 7.65 5.52
CA ASP A 5 -15.12 9.04 5.61
C ASP A 5 -14.36 9.29 6.92
N GLU A 6 -14.77 8.67 8.02
CA GLU A 6 -14.03 8.68 9.28
C GLU A 6 -12.68 7.97 9.14
N ARG A 7 -12.66 6.79 8.51
CA ARG A 7 -11.42 6.05 8.23
C ARG A 7 -10.43 6.87 7.43
N LEU A 8 -10.89 7.55 6.37
CA LEU A 8 -10.03 8.40 5.55
C LEU A 8 -9.48 9.61 6.34
N ARG A 9 -10.28 10.18 7.25
CA ARG A 9 -9.81 11.25 8.16
C ARG A 9 -8.73 10.75 9.11
N CYS A 10 -8.91 9.59 9.74
CA CYS A 10 -7.89 9.00 10.61
C CYS A 10 -6.61 8.66 9.83
N LEU A 11 -6.74 8.14 8.61
CA LEU A 11 -5.60 7.85 7.74
C LEU A 11 -4.82 9.13 7.41
N ARG A 12 -5.50 10.20 7.03
CA ARG A 12 -4.86 11.51 6.77
C ARG A 12 -4.20 12.10 8.01
N ALA A 13 -4.82 11.95 9.18
CA ALA A 13 -4.22 12.38 10.45
C ALA A 13 -2.94 11.61 10.77
N TRP A 14 -2.93 10.30 10.54
CA TRP A 14 -1.76 9.46 10.71
C TRP A 14 -0.64 9.78 9.70
N LEU A 15 -0.97 10.03 8.42
CA LEU A 15 0.03 10.43 7.42
C LEU A 15 0.71 11.76 7.77
N ARG A 16 0.01 12.69 8.44
CA ARG A 16 0.58 13.95 8.91
C ARG A 16 1.65 13.79 9.99
N THR A 17 1.75 12.62 10.65
CA THR A 17 2.83 12.35 11.60
C THR A 17 4.13 11.91 10.94
N HIS A 18 4.15 11.78 9.60
CA HIS A 18 5.32 11.37 8.83
C HIS A 18 5.82 12.53 7.97
N ASP A 19 7.12 12.79 8.03
CA ASP A 19 7.74 13.89 7.29
C ASP A 19 7.52 13.74 5.78
N GLY A 20 7.17 14.86 5.14
CA GLY A 20 6.88 14.91 3.71
C GLY A 20 5.48 14.43 3.29
N LEU A 21 4.71 13.80 4.17
CA LEU A 21 3.38 13.23 3.84
C LEU A 21 2.20 14.06 4.35
N SER A 22 2.45 15.16 5.05
CA SER A 22 1.43 15.98 5.72
C SER A 22 0.42 16.66 4.80
N ALA A 23 0.80 16.94 3.55
CA ALA A 23 -0.06 17.52 2.53
C ALA A 23 -0.15 16.67 1.24
N CYS A 24 0.17 15.37 1.32
CA CYS A 24 0.15 14.52 0.13
C CYS A 24 -1.28 14.34 -0.43
N GLU A 25 -1.38 14.34 -1.76
CA GLU A 25 -2.60 13.96 -2.45
C GLU A 25 -2.76 12.44 -2.38
N LEU A 26 -3.98 11.98 -2.05
CA LEU A 26 -4.32 10.57 -2.01
C LEU A 26 -5.29 10.26 -3.15
N THR A 27 -4.90 9.35 -4.04
CA THR A 27 -5.77 8.79 -5.08
C THR A 27 -6.00 7.31 -4.83
N VAL A 28 -7.13 6.76 -5.26
CA VAL A 28 -7.38 5.31 -5.11
C VAL A 28 -6.40 4.55 -6.00
N ALA A 29 -5.65 3.60 -5.42
CA ALA A 29 -4.68 2.78 -6.14
C ALA A 29 -5.27 1.45 -6.63
N SER A 30 -6.17 0.85 -5.84
CA SER A 30 -6.93 -0.34 -6.24
C SER A 30 -8.28 -0.35 -5.52
N GLY A 31 -9.32 -0.74 -6.25
CA GLY A 31 -10.67 -0.98 -5.72
C GLY A 31 -10.95 -2.44 -5.37
N ASP A 32 -10.08 -3.37 -5.75
CA ASP A 32 -10.25 -4.81 -5.52
C ASP A 32 -9.21 -5.31 -4.51
N ALA A 33 -9.55 -5.17 -3.23
CA ALA A 33 -8.62 -5.37 -2.13
C ALA A 33 -9.28 -5.96 -0.87
N SER A 34 -10.34 -6.77 -1.05
CA SER A 34 -11.16 -7.27 0.07
C SER A 34 -11.69 -6.10 0.93
N PHE A 35 -11.54 -6.15 2.25
CA PHE A 35 -11.89 -5.06 3.16
C PHE A 35 -10.86 -3.92 3.21
N ARG A 36 -9.69 -4.12 2.59
CA ARG A 36 -8.63 -3.12 2.55
C ARG A 36 -8.88 -2.12 1.46
N ARG A 37 -8.38 -0.91 1.67
CA ARG A 37 -8.29 0.12 0.64
C ARG A 37 -6.83 0.49 0.46
N TYR A 38 -6.44 0.67 -0.79
CA TYR A 38 -5.11 1.17 -1.13
C TYR A 38 -5.25 2.55 -1.76
N PHE A 39 -4.52 3.50 -1.20
CA PHE A 39 -4.38 4.84 -1.73
C PHE A 39 -2.95 5.04 -2.20
N ARG A 40 -2.77 5.74 -3.32
CA ARG A 40 -1.47 6.20 -3.76
C ARG A 40 -1.27 7.62 -3.23
N ALA A 41 -0.21 7.81 -2.46
CA ALA A 41 0.26 9.11 -2.04
C ALA A 41 1.37 9.58 -2.98
N ARG A 42 1.31 10.83 -3.45
CA ARG A 42 2.40 11.46 -4.21
C ARG A 42 3.02 12.60 -3.40
N VAL A 43 4.34 12.64 -3.38
CA VAL A 43 5.16 13.69 -2.76
C VAL A 43 6.33 13.95 -3.69
N ASP A 44 6.36 15.14 -4.29
CA ASP A 44 7.32 15.49 -5.35
C ASP A 44 7.36 14.40 -6.44
N ASP A 45 8.55 13.91 -6.80
CA ASP A 45 8.76 12.83 -7.78
C ASP A 45 8.64 11.42 -7.18
N LYS A 46 8.20 11.28 -5.93
CA LYS A 46 8.06 10.00 -5.24
C LYS A 46 6.60 9.63 -5.05
N SER A 47 6.34 8.33 -5.06
CA SER A 47 5.03 7.78 -4.72
C SER A 47 5.13 6.66 -3.70
N PHE A 48 4.03 6.52 -2.95
CA PHE A 48 3.88 5.55 -1.88
C PHE A 48 2.49 4.93 -1.95
N ILE A 49 2.35 3.71 -1.45
CA ILE A 49 1.05 3.08 -1.26
C ILE A 49 0.70 3.14 0.22
N VAL A 50 -0.48 3.63 0.52
CA VAL A 50 -1.05 3.72 1.86
C VAL A 50 -2.19 2.71 1.93
N MET A 51 -2.06 1.74 2.83
CA MET A 51 -3.08 0.74 3.09
C MET A 51 -3.93 1.13 4.28
N ASP A 52 -5.24 1.02 4.14
CA ASP A 52 -6.24 1.07 5.20
C ASP A 52 -6.93 -0.28 5.30
N ALA A 53 -6.65 -1.04 6.36
CA ALA A 53 -7.31 -2.29 6.69
C ALA A 53 -8.05 -2.13 8.03
N PRO A 54 -9.38 -2.02 8.05
CA PRO A 54 -10.13 -1.86 9.29
C PRO A 54 -9.82 -2.99 10.29
N PRO A 55 -9.31 -2.70 11.50
CA PRO A 55 -8.87 -3.73 12.45
C PRO A 55 -9.99 -4.70 12.91
N ASP A 56 -11.25 -4.27 12.84
CA ASP A 56 -12.42 -5.11 13.13
C ASP A 56 -12.76 -6.08 11.98
N LYS A 57 -12.11 -5.92 10.82
CA LYS A 57 -12.33 -6.72 9.61
C LYS A 57 -11.12 -7.55 9.21
N GLU A 58 -9.92 -7.01 9.37
CA GLU A 58 -8.70 -7.65 8.90
C GLU A 58 -7.47 -7.30 9.73
N ASP A 59 -6.71 -8.33 10.12
CA ASP A 59 -5.43 -8.17 10.80
C ASP A 59 -4.31 -7.88 9.79
N CYS A 60 -3.53 -6.83 10.04
CA CYS A 60 -2.38 -6.45 9.21
C CYS A 60 -1.15 -7.35 9.47
N TRP A 61 -1.07 -8.03 10.61
CA TRP A 61 0.14 -8.76 11.01
C TRP A 61 0.57 -9.84 9.99
N PRO A 62 -0.34 -10.67 9.43
CA PRO A 62 0.01 -11.62 8.39
C PRO A 62 0.61 -10.96 7.15
N PHE A 63 0.04 -9.81 6.72
CA PHE A 63 0.57 -9.04 5.60
C PHE A 63 2.00 -8.57 5.89
N VAL A 64 2.22 -7.97 7.08
CA VAL A 64 3.53 -7.47 7.51
C VAL A 64 4.58 -8.58 7.52
N LYS A 65 4.24 -9.73 8.10
CA LYS A 65 5.12 -10.90 8.19
C LYS A 65 5.48 -11.42 6.81
N VAL A 66 4.51 -11.62 5.92
CA VAL A 66 4.77 -12.17 4.58
C VAL A 66 5.57 -11.16 3.74
N ALA A 67 5.26 -9.87 3.80
CA ALA A 67 6.03 -8.84 3.11
C ALA A 67 7.51 -8.84 3.55
N ALA A 68 7.78 -8.98 4.84
CA ALA A 68 9.14 -9.09 5.37
C ALA A 68 9.86 -10.36 4.86
N LEU A 69 9.21 -11.53 4.93
CA LEU A 69 9.78 -12.79 4.45
C LEU A 69 10.14 -12.75 2.96
N LEU A 70 9.24 -12.20 2.13
CA LEU A 70 9.50 -12.03 0.70
C LEU A 70 10.71 -11.13 0.45
N ARG A 71 10.82 -10.02 1.19
CA ARG A 71 11.95 -9.09 1.11
C ARG A 71 13.27 -9.75 1.53
N GLU A 72 13.26 -10.51 2.63
CA GLU A 72 14.43 -11.25 3.12
C GLU A 72 14.89 -12.31 2.12
N ALA A 73 13.96 -12.93 1.39
CA ALA A 73 14.25 -13.87 0.32
C ALA A 73 14.74 -13.20 -0.98
N GLY A 74 14.90 -11.87 -1.01
CA GLY A 74 15.36 -11.12 -2.19
C GLY A 74 14.28 -10.85 -3.23
N VAL A 75 13.00 -11.14 -2.94
CA VAL A 75 11.89 -10.86 -3.84
C VAL A 75 11.66 -9.35 -3.92
N HIS A 76 11.34 -8.87 -5.13
CA HIS A 76 10.96 -7.47 -5.38
C HIS A 76 9.54 -7.17 -4.88
N ALA A 77 9.34 -7.29 -3.57
CA ALA A 77 8.09 -6.98 -2.88
C ALA A 77 8.09 -5.54 -2.31
N PRO A 78 6.92 -4.96 -2.00
CA PRO A 78 6.83 -3.67 -1.33
C PRO A 78 7.52 -3.72 0.04
N ARG A 79 8.28 -2.67 0.38
CA ARG A 79 8.80 -2.48 1.74
C ARG A 79 7.78 -1.73 2.59
N ILE A 80 7.66 -2.13 3.85
CA ILE A 80 6.89 -1.39 4.85
C ILE A 80 7.78 -0.29 5.41
N LEU A 81 7.37 0.96 5.20
CA LEU A 81 8.08 2.16 5.64
C LEU A 81 7.61 2.63 7.01
N ALA A 82 6.31 2.48 7.28
CA ALA A 82 5.70 2.77 8.58
C ALA A 82 4.42 1.95 8.78
N GLN A 83 4.03 1.76 10.04
CA GLN A 83 2.83 1.00 10.40
C GLN A 83 2.17 1.55 11.66
N ASP A 84 0.84 1.59 11.65
CA ASP A 84 0.00 1.70 12.85
C ASP A 84 -0.97 0.53 12.86
N LEU A 85 -0.53 -0.58 13.45
CA LEU A 85 -1.30 -1.83 13.49
C LEU A 85 -2.55 -1.71 14.36
N LYS A 86 -2.59 -0.78 15.33
CA LYS A 86 -3.78 -0.58 16.17
C LYS A 86 -4.91 0.04 15.36
N GLN A 87 -4.57 0.94 14.44
CA GLN A 87 -5.53 1.54 13.52
C GLN A 87 -5.63 0.82 12.18
N GLY A 88 -4.76 -0.16 11.90
CA GLY A 88 -4.77 -0.93 10.66
C GLY A 88 -4.25 -0.15 9.45
N PHE A 89 -3.24 0.70 9.66
CA PHE A 89 -2.63 1.51 8.60
C PHE A 89 -1.21 1.05 8.29
N LEU A 90 -0.88 0.93 7.00
CA LEU A 90 0.49 0.69 6.53
C LEU A 90 0.90 1.73 5.48
N LEU A 91 2.16 2.12 5.50
CA LEU A 91 2.81 2.91 4.46
C LEU A 91 3.84 2.03 3.77
N LEU A 92 3.71 1.88 2.46
CA LEU A 92 4.48 0.96 1.64
C LEU A 92 5.21 1.71 0.52
N THR A 93 6.34 1.16 0.06
CA THR A 93 6.90 1.57 -1.22
C THR A 93 5.95 1.24 -2.36
N ASP A 94 5.91 2.11 -3.35
CA ASP A 94 5.14 1.92 -4.56
C ASP A 94 5.95 1.16 -5.62
N LEU A 95 5.38 0.08 -6.18
CA LEU A 95 6.01 -0.71 -7.25
C LEU A 95 5.70 -0.17 -8.65
N GLY A 96 4.94 0.92 -8.74
CA GLY A 96 4.54 1.54 -10.00
C GLY A 96 3.10 1.23 -10.37
N MET A 97 2.77 1.48 -11.64
CA MET A 97 1.42 1.30 -12.20
C MET A 97 1.38 0.30 -13.35
N GLN A 98 2.55 -0.03 -13.92
CA GLN A 98 2.63 -0.93 -15.05
C GLN A 98 2.60 -2.37 -14.54
N THR A 99 1.53 -3.07 -14.86
CA THR A 99 1.40 -4.49 -14.55
C THR A 99 2.11 -5.30 -15.63
N TYR A 100 2.46 -6.55 -15.30
CA TYR A 100 2.97 -7.46 -16.31
C TYR A 100 1.95 -7.70 -17.43
N LEU A 101 0.65 -7.74 -17.10
CA LEU A 101 -0.41 -7.86 -18.10
C LEU A 101 -0.36 -6.74 -19.15
N ASP A 102 0.07 -5.54 -18.78
CA ASP A 102 0.16 -4.40 -19.70
C ASP A 102 1.34 -4.52 -20.69
N VAL A 103 2.36 -5.32 -20.38
CA VAL A 103 3.64 -5.37 -21.13
C VAL A 103 4.02 -6.74 -21.65
N LEU A 104 3.35 -7.80 -21.17
CA LEU A 104 3.62 -9.15 -21.60
C LEU A 104 3.23 -9.31 -23.07
N THR A 105 4.15 -9.91 -23.81
CA THR A 105 4.01 -10.29 -25.21
C THR A 105 4.46 -11.74 -25.34
N PRO A 106 4.04 -12.47 -26.38
CA PRO A 106 4.52 -13.82 -26.63
C PRO A 106 6.05 -13.92 -26.66
N GLU A 107 6.73 -12.86 -27.08
CA GLU A 107 8.19 -12.83 -27.25
C GLU A 107 8.97 -12.54 -25.96
N ASN A 108 8.32 -12.01 -24.92
CA ASN A 108 8.98 -11.64 -23.66
C ASN A 108 8.48 -12.43 -22.43
N ALA A 109 7.47 -13.30 -22.61
CA ALA A 109 6.83 -14.02 -21.50
C ALA A 109 7.82 -14.86 -20.69
N ASP A 110 8.61 -15.71 -21.35
CA ASP A 110 9.58 -16.61 -20.68
C ASP A 110 10.71 -15.86 -19.95
N ALA A 111 11.00 -14.62 -20.35
CA ALA A 111 12.05 -13.82 -19.72
C ALA A 111 11.53 -13.08 -18.48
N LEU A 112 10.23 -12.80 -18.43
CA LEU A 112 9.60 -12.07 -17.33
C LEU A 112 8.93 -13.01 -16.32
N PHE A 113 8.54 -14.23 -16.69
CA PHE A 113 7.77 -15.16 -15.86
C PHE A 113 8.44 -16.54 -15.76
#